data_AF-V9KZV1-F1
#
_entry.id   AF-V9KZV1-F1
#
_cell.length_a   1.000
_cell.length_b   1.000
_cell.length_c   1.000
_cell.angle_alpha   90.00
_cell.angle_beta   90.00
_cell.angle_gamma   90.00
#
_symmetry.space_group_name_H-M   'P 1'
#
loop_
_entity.id
_entity.type
_entity.pdbx_description
1 polymer ?
#
loop_
_entity_poly.entity_id
_entity_poly.type
_entity_poly.pdbx_seq_one_letter_code
_entity_poly.pdbx_strand_id
1 'polypeptide(L)'
;MEPHCKRRRTEEMDPFPWEMIPVLSDEKSGDVELVEAYAAPIFNKKETSRLVKLMANIYPLNDLPHIKRVRACVDKDSDHPLEILICLRSSASVADVPDRKPSLIDLLPSGMGDCNSLGQPFQVTIPAKQPLTRPQFEAASQHWPTAFHENKQVTEALRGQLFNPEEKAKMQMFMGKAIEAARAGKEMGMEPVGAVIVDPATNQIIAVGHDCRNGPNALLHAVMVCIDLVAHGQGGGAFDHNKYPNCLFVATKDLSEDNNVIDIGKPLIPLDHQNAPGSGKDLPYICTGYDLYVSREPCVMCAMALVHSRIHRVFYATSSPDGALGTKYKIHTKKDLNHHYEVFKGLMEKECQRL
;
A
#
# COMPACT_ATOMS: atom_id res chain seq x y z
N MET A 1 -4.70 -8.07 -11.60
CA MET A 1 -3.37 -7.62 -12.09
C MET A 1 -3.18 -6.22 -11.55
N GLU A 2 -2.06 -5.91 -10.89
CA GLU A 2 -1.81 -4.53 -10.46
C GLU A 2 -1.80 -3.62 -11.72
N PRO A 3 -2.48 -2.46 -11.70
CA PRO A 3 -2.60 -1.62 -12.87
C PRO A 3 -1.23 -1.04 -13.25
N HIS A 4 -0.67 -1.48 -14.38
CA HIS A 4 0.51 -0.86 -14.96
C HIS A 4 0.14 0.52 -15.51
N CYS A 5 0.60 1.57 -14.83
CA CYS A 5 0.45 2.94 -15.31
C CYS A 5 1.40 3.17 -16.49
N LYS A 6 0.87 3.55 -17.66
CA LYS A 6 1.68 3.92 -18.83
C LYS A 6 2.50 5.18 -18.50
N ARG A 7 3.84 5.06 -18.60
CA ARG A 7 4.81 6.15 -18.41
C ARG A 7 4.47 7.39 -19.27
N ARG A 8 4.52 8.58 -18.68
CA ARG A 8 4.90 9.79 -19.43
C ARG A 8 6.42 9.83 -19.50
N ARG A 9 6.94 9.82 -20.73
CA ARG A 9 8.36 9.98 -21.07
C ARG A 9 8.81 11.38 -20.62
N THR A 10 9.51 11.47 -19.49
CA THR A 10 10.43 12.56 -19.20
C THR A 10 11.79 11.92 -18.96
N GLU A 11 12.72 12.26 -19.85
CA GLU A 11 14.03 11.65 -20.06
C GLU A 11 15.06 12.16 -19.05
N GLU A 12 15.05 11.60 -17.84
CA GLU A 12 16.29 11.41 -17.07
C GLU A 12 16.45 9.90 -16.89
N MET A 13 17.57 9.35 -17.35
CA MET A 13 17.88 7.94 -17.17
C MET A 13 18.07 7.68 -15.68
N ASP A 14 17.08 7.04 -15.06
CA ASP A 14 17.17 6.56 -13.68
C ASP A 14 18.41 5.65 -13.57
N PRO A 15 19.45 6.03 -12.79
CA PRO A 15 20.71 5.29 -12.75
C PRO A 15 20.58 3.94 -12.02
N PHE A 16 19.44 3.70 -11.38
CA PHE A 16 19.18 2.48 -10.63
C PHE A 16 18.54 1.41 -11.52
N PRO A 17 19.08 0.17 -11.57
CA PRO A 17 18.60 -0.90 -12.45
C PRO A 17 17.33 -1.62 -11.91
N TRP A 18 16.75 -1.09 -10.83
CA TRP A 18 15.61 -1.64 -10.11
C TRP A 18 14.50 -0.59 -9.98
N GLU A 19 13.26 -1.05 -9.85
CA GLU A 19 12.09 -0.19 -9.67
C GLU A 19 11.39 -0.57 -8.36
N MET A 20 11.11 0.43 -7.53
CA MET A 20 10.38 0.25 -6.28
C MET A 20 8.89 0.35 -6.51
N ILE A 21 8.16 -0.69 -6.12
CA ILE A 21 6.71 -0.74 -6.29
C ILE A 21 6.05 -0.82 -4.91
N PRO A 22 5.11 0.09 -4.58
CA PRO A 22 4.34 -0.02 -3.34
C PRO A 22 3.42 -1.24 -3.40
N VAL A 23 3.32 -2.01 -2.31
CA VAL A 23 2.34 -3.09 -2.21
C VAL A 23 1.06 -2.55 -1.59
N LEU A 24 0.08 -2.28 -2.44
CA LEU A 24 -1.21 -1.67 -2.06
C LEU A 24 -2.23 -2.72 -1.58
N SER A 25 -3.17 -2.28 -0.75
CA SER A 25 -4.33 -3.09 -0.35
C SER A 25 -5.16 -3.52 -1.55
N ASP A 26 -5.92 -4.61 -1.43
CA ASP A 26 -6.77 -5.10 -2.52
C ASP A 26 -7.80 -4.05 -2.96
N GLU A 27 -8.31 -3.23 -2.03
CA GLU A 27 -9.19 -2.11 -2.33
C GLU A 27 -8.52 -1.03 -3.20
N LYS A 28 -7.22 -0.80 -3.01
CA LYS A 28 -6.44 0.20 -3.76
C LYS A 28 -5.88 -0.34 -5.08
N SER A 29 -5.63 -1.64 -5.17
CA SER A 29 -5.06 -2.31 -6.36
C SER A 29 -6.10 -2.97 -7.27
N GLY A 30 -7.34 -3.14 -6.79
CA GLY A 30 -8.42 -3.81 -7.52
C GLY A 30 -8.98 -2.97 -8.66
N ASP A 31 -9.64 -3.66 -9.58
CA ASP A 31 -10.37 -3.04 -10.68
C ASP A 31 -11.60 -2.26 -10.17
N VAL A 32 -12.08 -1.33 -10.99
CA VAL A 32 -13.30 -0.58 -10.67
C VAL A 32 -14.50 -1.52 -10.77
N GLU A 33 -15.11 -1.81 -9.63
CA GLU A 33 -16.38 -2.54 -9.56
C GLU A 33 -17.53 -1.66 -10.05
N LEU A 34 -18.41 -2.23 -10.87
CA LEU A 34 -19.53 -1.52 -11.50
C LEU A 34 -20.87 -2.09 -11.03
N VAL A 35 -21.85 -1.21 -10.88
CA VAL A 35 -23.25 -1.56 -10.62
C VAL A 35 -24.16 -0.93 -11.66
N GLU A 36 -25.27 -1.59 -11.95
CA GLU A 36 -26.26 -1.10 -12.91
C GLU A 36 -27.21 -0.09 -12.26
N ALA A 37 -27.52 0.96 -13.02
CA ALA A 37 -28.39 2.04 -12.59
C ALA A 37 -29.21 2.58 -13.76
N TYR A 38 -30.26 3.33 -13.45
CA TYR A 38 -31.07 4.05 -14.43
C TYR A 38 -30.78 5.54 -14.39
N ALA A 39 -30.59 6.13 -15.56
CA ALA A 39 -30.46 7.56 -15.77
C ALA A 39 -31.54 8.06 -16.74
N ALA A 40 -31.77 9.37 -16.77
CA ALA A 40 -32.67 9.99 -17.74
C ALA A 40 -32.12 11.33 -18.26
N PRO A 41 -32.44 11.70 -19.52
CA PRO A 41 -32.21 13.04 -20.05
C PRO A 41 -32.89 14.13 -19.21
N ILE A 42 -32.28 15.31 -19.12
CA ILE A 42 -32.93 16.53 -18.62
C ILE A 42 -33.08 17.50 -19.79
N PHE A 43 -34.31 17.74 -20.25
CA PHE A 43 -34.57 18.65 -21.37
C PHE A 43 -34.51 20.14 -20.98
N ASN A 44 -34.81 20.47 -19.72
CA ASN A 44 -34.77 21.83 -19.22
C ASN A 44 -33.75 22.01 -18.09
N LYS A 45 -32.61 22.66 -18.40
CA LYS A 45 -31.54 22.94 -17.43
C LYS A 45 -32.00 23.67 -16.18
N LYS A 46 -33.04 24.52 -16.27
CA LYS A 46 -33.56 25.29 -15.11
C LYS A 46 -34.14 24.39 -14.01
N GLU A 47 -34.60 23.20 -14.39
CA GLU A 47 -35.21 22.23 -13.47
C GLU A 47 -34.17 21.35 -12.72
N THR A 48 -32.90 21.38 -13.13
CA THR A 48 -31.84 20.48 -12.62
C THR A 48 -31.78 20.45 -11.10
N SER A 49 -31.75 21.62 -10.44
CA SER A 49 -31.64 21.70 -8.97
C SER A 49 -32.86 21.12 -8.26
N ARG A 50 -34.06 21.27 -8.83
CA ARG A 50 -35.28 20.67 -8.29
C ARG A 50 -35.26 19.16 -8.48
N LEU A 51 -34.88 18.68 -9.67
CA LEU A 51 -34.79 17.26 -10.00
C LEU A 51 -33.75 16.54 -9.13
N VAL A 52 -32.58 17.14 -8.88
CA VAL A 52 -31.57 16.57 -7.98
C VAL A 52 -32.10 16.42 -6.56
N LYS A 53 -32.77 17.44 -6.01
CA LYS A 53 -33.39 17.37 -4.68
C LYS A 53 -34.49 16.31 -4.63
N LEU A 54 -35.33 16.26 -5.66
CA LEU A 54 -36.38 15.27 -5.78
C LEU A 54 -35.78 13.86 -5.79
N MET A 55 -34.86 13.57 -6.71
CA MET A 55 -34.22 12.26 -6.82
C MET A 55 -33.48 11.86 -5.53
N ALA A 56 -32.82 12.80 -4.85
CA ALA A 56 -32.16 12.55 -3.57
C ALA A 56 -33.14 12.14 -2.46
N ASN A 57 -34.38 12.65 -2.47
CA ASN A 57 -35.41 12.26 -1.51
C ASN A 57 -36.01 10.87 -1.81
N ILE A 58 -36.12 10.50 -3.08
CA ILE A 58 -36.77 9.24 -3.51
C ILE A 58 -35.78 8.09 -3.43
N TYR A 59 -34.61 8.30 -4.02
CA TYR A 59 -33.54 7.33 -4.16
C TYR A 59 -32.24 7.96 -3.64
N PRO A 60 -32.08 8.06 -2.31
CA PRO A 60 -30.84 8.55 -1.72
C PRO A 60 -29.68 7.63 -2.14
N LEU A 61 -28.53 8.22 -2.45
CA LEU A 61 -27.30 7.51 -2.82
C LEU A 61 -26.34 7.43 -1.62
N ASN A 62 -26.85 7.04 -0.45
CA ASN A 62 -26.09 7.06 0.81
C ASN A 62 -24.83 6.20 0.75
N ASP A 63 -24.91 5.05 0.06
CA ASP A 63 -23.78 4.13 -0.13
C ASP A 63 -22.85 4.53 -1.29
N LEU A 64 -23.23 5.56 -2.07
CA LEU A 64 -22.50 6.03 -3.24
C LEU A 64 -22.23 7.55 -3.19
N PRO A 65 -21.67 8.10 -2.09
CA PRO A 65 -21.47 9.53 -1.92
C PRO A 65 -20.45 10.12 -2.91
N HIS A 66 -19.61 9.28 -3.53
CA HIS A 66 -18.66 9.67 -4.56
C HIS A 66 -19.31 9.92 -5.91
N ILE A 67 -20.53 9.45 -6.17
CA ILE A 67 -21.19 9.57 -7.47
C ILE A 67 -21.86 10.93 -7.61
N LYS A 68 -21.54 11.66 -8.68
CA LYS A 68 -22.23 12.92 -8.99
C LYS A 68 -23.59 12.60 -9.60
N ARG A 69 -24.67 13.20 -9.08
CA ARG A 69 -26.04 12.90 -9.53
C ARG A 69 -26.32 13.28 -10.99
N VAL A 70 -25.63 14.29 -11.51
CA VAL A 70 -25.86 14.85 -12.85
C VAL A 70 -24.55 14.87 -13.63
N ARG A 71 -24.64 14.60 -14.94
CA ARG A 71 -23.55 14.75 -15.89
C ARG A 71 -23.99 15.56 -17.11
N ALA A 72 -23.01 16.09 -17.84
CA ALA A 72 -23.26 16.57 -19.20
C ALA A 72 -23.61 15.38 -20.10
N CYS A 73 -24.46 15.60 -21.10
CA CYS A 73 -24.73 14.58 -22.10
C CYS A 73 -23.43 14.13 -22.77
N VAL A 74 -23.31 12.83 -22.99
CA VAL A 74 -22.11 12.24 -23.62
C VAL A 74 -22.04 12.61 -25.10
N ASP A 75 -23.20 12.63 -25.76
CA ASP A 75 -23.34 13.07 -27.14
C ASP A 75 -23.54 14.60 -27.18
N LYS A 76 -22.63 15.29 -27.86
CA LYS A 76 -22.66 16.75 -27.98
C LYS A 76 -23.72 17.24 -28.95
N ASP A 77 -24.17 16.37 -29.85
CA ASP A 77 -25.19 16.67 -30.86
C ASP A 77 -26.61 16.30 -30.37
N SER A 78 -26.72 15.82 -29.13
CA SER A 78 -28.00 15.47 -28.50
C SER A 78 -28.89 16.68 -28.23
N ASP A 79 -30.20 16.48 -28.37
CA ASP A 79 -31.25 17.46 -28.07
C ASP A 79 -31.36 17.79 -26.57
N HIS A 80 -30.66 17.04 -25.70
CA HIS A 80 -30.63 17.31 -24.26
C HIS A 80 -29.21 17.57 -23.75
N PRO A 81 -29.01 18.58 -22.90
CA PRO A 81 -27.67 18.96 -22.48
C PRO A 81 -27.16 18.22 -21.24
N LEU A 82 -28.04 17.64 -20.43
CA LEU A 82 -27.71 17.02 -19.14
C LEU A 82 -28.42 15.68 -19.00
N GLU A 83 -27.86 14.83 -18.15
CA GLU A 83 -28.42 13.55 -17.76
C GLU A 83 -28.35 13.41 -16.24
N ILE A 84 -29.41 12.88 -15.63
CA ILE A 84 -29.51 12.66 -14.18
C ILE A 84 -29.63 11.18 -13.87
N LEU A 85 -28.89 10.75 -12.85
CA LEU A 85 -29.02 9.42 -12.27
C LEU A 85 -30.29 9.35 -11.41
N ILE A 86 -31.17 8.39 -11.71
CA ILE A 86 -32.42 8.17 -11.00
C ILE A 86 -32.17 7.28 -9.78
N CYS A 87 -31.84 6.00 -10.01
CA CYS A 87 -31.70 4.98 -8.98
C CYS A 87 -30.81 3.82 -9.43
N LEU A 88 -30.41 2.96 -8.49
CA LEU A 88 -29.81 1.66 -8.81
C LEU A 88 -30.87 0.71 -9.36
N ARG A 89 -30.48 -0.19 -10.27
CA ARG A 89 -31.41 -1.19 -10.83
C ARG A 89 -32.03 -2.06 -9.73
N SER A 90 -31.24 -2.42 -8.72
CA SER A 90 -31.69 -3.18 -7.54
C SER A 90 -32.73 -2.46 -6.68
N SER A 91 -32.86 -1.14 -6.79
CA SER A 91 -33.85 -0.33 -6.06
C SER A 91 -35.15 -0.15 -6.83
N ALA A 92 -35.19 -0.52 -8.11
CA ALA A 92 -36.37 -0.38 -8.95
C ALA A 92 -37.22 -1.65 -8.87
N SER A 93 -38.53 -1.52 -8.61
CA SER A 93 -39.48 -2.64 -8.60
C SER A 93 -39.91 -3.05 -10.02
N VAL A 94 -39.00 -2.99 -10.99
CA VAL A 94 -39.27 -3.38 -12.37
C VAL A 94 -39.02 -4.87 -12.46
N ALA A 95 -40.06 -5.65 -12.78
CA ALA A 95 -39.89 -7.07 -13.04
C ALA A 95 -38.84 -7.27 -14.14
N ASP A 96 -37.89 -8.19 -13.93
CA ASP A 96 -36.84 -8.56 -14.89
C ASP A 96 -37.47 -9.24 -16.11
N VAL A 97 -38.10 -8.43 -16.97
CA VAL A 97 -38.60 -8.86 -18.27
C VAL A 97 -37.52 -8.50 -19.30
N PRO A 98 -36.93 -9.49 -19.99
CA PRO A 98 -35.95 -9.24 -21.04
C PRO A 98 -36.49 -8.22 -22.06
N ASP A 99 -35.66 -7.26 -22.47
CA ASP A 99 -35.93 -6.23 -23.49
C ASP A 99 -36.99 -5.16 -23.18
N ARG A 100 -37.61 -5.14 -21.99
CA ARG A 100 -38.50 -4.03 -21.61
C ARG A 100 -37.68 -2.82 -21.16
N LYS A 101 -37.69 -1.74 -21.95
CA LYS A 101 -37.17 -0.43 -21.52
C LYS A 101 -38.03 0.12 -20.38
N PRO A 102 -37.46 0.48 -19.23
CA PRO A 102 -38.24 1.05 -18.13
C PRO A 102 -38.75 2.44 -18.51
N SER A 103 -40.01 2.71 -18.17
CA SER A 103 -40.58 4.06 -18.27
C SER A 103 -40.36 4.83 -16.97
N LEU A 104 -40.52 6.15 -17.00
CA LEU A 104 -40.49 6.96 -15.77
C LEU A 104 -41.54 6.52 -14.75
N ILE A 105 -42.70 6.04 -15.22
CA ILE A 105 -43.79 5.55 -14.37
C ILE A 105 -43.39 4.26 -13.65
N ASP A 106 -42.58 3.42 -14.29
CA ASP A 106 -42.06 2.19 -13.68
C ASP A 106 -40.99 2.48 -12.61
N LEU A 107 -40.29 3.63 -12.72
CA LEU A 107 -39.17 3.99 -11.86
C LEU A 107 -39.50 5.03 -10.78
N LEU A 108 -40.62 5.74 -10.88
CA LEU A 108 -40.96 6.82 -9.95
C LEU A 108 -42.29 6.53 -9.25
N PRO A 109 -42.39 6.71 -7.92
CA PRO A 109 -43.64 6.59 -7.18
C PRO A 109 -44.78 7.43 -7.76
N SER A 110 -46.00 6.88 -7.74
CA SER A 110 -47.20 7.57 -8.20
C SER A 110 -47.48 8.85 -7.40
N GLY A 111 -47.87 9.94 -8.07
CA GLY A 111 -48.18 11.21 -7.43
C GLY A 111 -46.98 12.12 -7.16
N MET A 112 -45.81 11.79 -7.70
CA MET A 112 -44.65 12.68 -7.65
C MET A 112 -44.81 13.86 -8.60
N GLY A 113 -44.34 15.03 -8.12
CA GLY A 113 -44.44 16.29 -8.84
C GLY A 113 -43.91 16.23 -10.27
N ASP A 114 -44.28 17.23 -11.07
CA ASP A 114 -44.06 17.25 -12.51
C ASP A 114 -42.63 16.82 -12.92
N CYS A 115 -42.52 15.66 -13.56
CA CYS A 115 -41.30 15.09 -14.14
C CYS A 115 -41.27 15.22 -15.67
N ASN A 116 -42.13 16.06 -16.26
CA ASN A 116 -42.22 16.28 -17.72
C ASN A 116 -40.91 16.83 -18.34
N SER A 117 -39.98 17.29 -17.50
CA SER A 117 -38.65 17.73 -17.92
C SER A 117 -37.62 16.59 -18.05
N LEU A 118 -37.98 15.36 -17.67
CA LEU A 118 -37.17 14.16 -17.84
C LEU A 118 -37.53 13.44 -19.14
N GLY A 119 -36.51 12.95 -19.85
CA GLY A 119 -36.68 12.08 -21.00
C GLY A 119 -36.89 10.61 -20.62
N GLN A 120 -36.93 9.75 -21.64
CA GLN A 120 -37.04 8.32 -21.45
C GLN A 120 -35.82 7.78 -20.67
N PRO A 121 -36.02 6.99 -19.61
CA PRO A 121 -34.92 6.40 -18.85
C PRO A 121 -34.13 5.41 -19.69
N PHE A 122 -32.84 5.30 -19.39
CA PHE A 122 -31.91 4.36 -19.99
C PHE A 122 -30.99 3.77 -18.92
N GLN A 123 -30.46 2.58 -19.21
CA GLN A 123 -29.57 1.88 -18.32
C GLN A 123 -28.12 2.36 -18.48
N VAL A 124 -27.42 2.49 -17.36
CA VAL A 124 -26.00 2.83 -17.28
C VAL A 124 -25.30 1.96 -16.26
N THR A 125 -23.98 1.81 -16.40
CA THR A 125 -23.12 1.24 -15.37
C THR A 125 -22.41 2.36 -14.63
N ILE A 126 -22.35 2.32 -13.31
CA ILE A 126 -21.67 3.32 -12.48
C ILE A 126 -20.69 2.66 -11.49
N PRO A 127 -19.64 3.37 -11.04
CA PRO A 127 -18.70 2.84 -10.05
C PRO A 127 -19.37 2.52 -8.71
N ALA A 128 -19.28 1.26 -8.28
CA ALA A 128 -19.87 0.75 -7.06
C ALA A 128 -19.15 1.21 -5.79
N LYS A 129 -17.86 1.52 -5.90
CA LYS A 129 -17.00 1.93 -4.79
C LYS A 129 -16.26 3.22 -5.14
N GLN A 130 -15.92 3.99 -4.11
CA GLN A 130 -15.11 5.17 -4.27
C GLN A 130 -13.70 4.79 -4.78
N PRO A 131 -13.19 5.44 -5.85
CA PRO A 131 -11.84 5.21 -6.29
C PRO A 131 -10.84 5.70 -5.25
N LEU A 132 -9.83 4.88 -4.94
CA LEU A 132 -8.80 5.18 -3.94
C LEU A 132 -7.47 5.59 -4.58
N THR A 133 -7.30 5.31 -5.88
CA THR A 133 -6.10 5.66 -6.64
C THR A 133 -6.45 6.45 -7.90
N ARG A 134 -5.49 7.21 -8.44
CA ARG A 134 -5.66 7.97 -9.69
C ARG A 134 -6.06 7.07 -10.87
N PRO A 135 -5.43 5.89 -11.11
CA PRO A 135 -5.87 4.98 -12.17
C PRO A 135 -7.31 4.49 -11.99
N GLN A 136 -7.71 4.14 -10.76
CA GLN A 136 -9.11 3.77 -10.47
C GLN A 136 -10.06 4.93 -10.75
N PHE A 137 -9.70 6.15 -10.39
CA PHE A 137 -10.52 7.33 -10.66
C PHE A 137 -10.68 7.59 -12.16
N GLU A 138 -9.60 7.48 -12.92
CA GLU A 138 -9.63 7.65 -14.38
C GLU A 138 -10.51 6.60 -15.03
N ALA A 139 -10.40 5.33 -14.64
CA ALA A 139 -11.27 4.26 -15.12
C ALA A 139 -12.74 4.48 -14.69
N ALA A 140 -13.00 4.78 -13.42
CA ALA A 140 -14.33 5.03 -12.89
C ALA A 140 -15.05 6.20 -13.58
N SER A 141 -14.30 7.26 -13.88
CA SER A 141 -14.83 8.46 -14.54
C SER A 141 -15.25 8.23 -15.99
N GLN A 142 -14.79 7.14 -16.63
CA GLN A 142 -15.27 6.76 -17.96
C GLN A 142 -16.71 6.25 -17.93
N HIS A 143 -17.14 5.67 -16.81
CA HIS A 143 -18.49 5.14 -16.64
C HIS A 143 -19.47 6.22 -16.18
N TRP A 144 -19.11 6.97 -15.13
CA TRP A 144 -19.93 8.05 -14.60
C TRP A 144 -19.11 9.07 -13.80
N PRO A 145 -19.45 10.37 -13.84
CA PRO A 145 -18.70 11.37 -13.09
C PRO A 145 -18.65 11.07 -11.59
N THR A 146 -17.43 10.97 -11.09
CA THR A 146 -17.12 10.54 -9.73
C THR A 146 -16.29 11.61 -9.03
N ALA A 147 -16.44 11.74 -7.72
CA ALA A 147 -15.58 12.56 -6.87
C ALA A 147 -14.37 11.73 -6.40
N PHE A 148 -13.20 12.33 -6.47
CA PHE A 148 -11.95 11.70 -6.05
C PHE A 148 -11.08 12.71 -5.30
N HIS A 149 -10.64 12.29 -4.13
CA HIS A 149 -9.68 13.02 -3.31
C HIS A 149 -8.37 12.27 -3.38
N GLU A 150 -7.37 12.88 -4.01
CA GLU A 150 -6.10 12.21 -4.24
C GLU A 150 -5.28 12.09 -2.96
N ASN A 151 -4.79 10.88 -2.70
CA ASN A 151 -3.68 10.68 -1.77
C ASN A 151 -2.35 10.86 -2.52
N LYS A 152 -1.65 11.96 -2.25
CA LYS A 152 -0.40 12.33 -2.94
C LYS A 152 0.68 11.26 -2.82
N GLN A 153 0.88 10.68 -1.64
CA GLN A 153 1.90 9.64 -1.41
C GLN A 153 1.62 8.39 -2.26
N VAL A 154 0.38 7.92 -2.32
CA VAL A 154 0.01 6.76 -3.15
C VAL A 154 0.20 7.08 -4.63
N THR A 155 -0.14 8.29 -5.08
CA THR A 155 0.10 8.71 -6.47
C THR A 155 1.58 8.78 -6.82
N GLU A 156 2.40 9.40 -5.97
CA GLU A 156 3.85 9.50 -6.18
C GLU A 156 4.50 8.12 -6.18
N ALA A 157 4.08 7.24 -5.28
CA ALA A 157 4.51 5.85 -5.24
C ALA A 157 4.16 5.08 -6.52
N LEU A 158 2.93 5.22 -7.03
CA LEU A 158 2.50 4.61 -8.28
C LEU A 158 3.20 5.19 -9.52
N ARG A 159 3.76 6.40 -9.43
CA ARG A 159 4.57 7.03 -10.49
C ARG A 159 6.05 6.67 -10.40
N GLY A 160 6.48 5.93 -9.38
CA GLY A 160 7.89 5.64 -9.10
C GLY A 160 8.69 6.88 -8.66
N GLN A 161 8.00 7.92 -8.19
CA GLN A 161 8.57 9.22 -7.81
C GLN A 161 8.63 9.43 -6.30
N LEU A 162 8.41 8.37 -5.51
CA LEU A 162 8.37 8.47 -4.05
C LEU A 162 9.73 8.76 -3.43
N PHE A 163 10.81 8.26 -4.06
CA PHE A 163 12.16 8.37 -3.53
C PHE A 163 13.05 9.13 -4.51
N ASN A 164 13.77 10.12 -3.99
CA ASN A 164 14.76 10.86 -4.74
C ASN A 164 16.05 10.03 -4.95
N PRO A 165 16.97 10.44 -5.84
CA PRO A 165 18.19 9.68 -6.12
C PRO A 165 19.10 9.43 -4.90
N GLU A 166 19.17 10.37 -3.95
CA GLU A 166 19.97 10.21 -2.73
C GLU A 166 19.37 9.14 -1.81
N GLU A 167 18.04 9.15 -1.64
CA GLU A 167 17.32 8.12 -0.89
C GLU A 167 17.50 6.74 -1.53
N LYS A 168 17.38 6.66 -2.86
CA LYS A 168 17.61 5.41 -3.60
C LYS A 168 19.03 4.86 -3.39
N ALA A 169 20.05 5.73 -3.36
CA ALA A 169 21.42 5.31 -3.08
C ALA A 169 21.58 4.71 -1.66
N LYS A 170 20.95 5.34 -0.65
CA LYS A 170 20.93 4.82 0.73
C LYS A 170 20.18 3.48 0.81
N MET A 171 19.02 3.37 0.17
CA MET A 171 18.26 2.12 0.09
C MET A 171 19.10 0.98 -0.52
N GLN A 172 19.83 1.25 -1.60
CA GLN A 172 20.74 0.28 -2.22
C GLN A 172 21.86 -0.14 -1.26
N MET A 173 22.44 0.80 -0.51
CA MET A 173 23.46 0.49 0.51
C MET A 173 22.89 -0.42 1.62
N PHE A 174 21.71 -0.10 2.16
CA PHE A 174 21.09 -0.91 3.22
C PHE A 174 20.71 -2.31 2.74
N MET A 175 20.15 -2.44 1.54
CA MET A 175 19.88 -3.76 0.94
C MET A 175 21.18 -4.51 0.63
N GLY A 176 22.25 -3.82 0.23
CA GLY A 176 23.58 -4.40 0.10
C GLY A 176 24.06 -5.07 1.38
N LYS A 177 23.84 -4.45 2.54
CA LYS A 177 24.13 -5.05 3.85
C LYS A 177 23.26 -6.27 4.16
N ALA A 178 21.98 -6.26 3.79
CA ALA A 178 21.13 -7.44 3.90
C ALA A 178 21.65 -8.60 3.04
N ILE A 179 22.13 -8.32 1.82
CA ILE A 179 22.74 -9.32 0.93
C ILE A 179 24.05 -9.89 1.49
N GLU A 180 24.91 -9.04 2.08
CA GLU A 180 26.13 -9.49 2.77
C GLU A 180 25.80 -10.46 3.91
N ALA A 181 24.84 -10.10 4.77
CA ALA A 181 24.39 -10.97 5.86
C ALA A 181 23.80 -12.29 5.35
N ALA A 182 23.01 -12.25 4.27
CA ALA A 182 22.44 -13.44 3.63
C ALA A 182 23.53 -14.42 3.15
N ARG A 183 24.61 -13.90 2.55
CA ARG A 183 25.76 -14.70 2.10
C ARG A 183 26.48 -15.35 3.27
N ALA A 184 26.72 -14.59 4.34
CA ALA A 184 27.33 -15.12 5.55
C ALA A 184 26.49 -16.26 6.16
N GLY A 185 25.16 -16.09 6.24
CA GLY A 185 24.26 -17.14 6.67
C GLY A 185 24.37 -18.39 5.79
N LYS A 186 24.42 -18.22 4.46
CA LYS A 186 24.60 -19.32 3.49
C LYS A 186 25.90 -20.09 3.71
N GLU A 187 27.01 -19.38 3.96
CA GLU A 187 28.31 -19.98 4.27
C GLU A 187 28.27 -20.83 5.55
N MET A 188 27.39 -20.49 6.49
CA MET A 188 27.12 -21.25 7.71
C MET A 188 26.09 -22.38 7.51
N GLY A 189 25.65 -22.65 6.27
CA GLY A 189 24.65 -23.67 5.98
C GLY A 189 23.21 -23.26 6.33
N MET A 190 22.93 -21.97 6.45
CA MET A 190 21.59 -21.43 6.64
C MET A 190 20.95 -21.08 5.29
N GLU A 191 19.65 -20.78 5.33
CA GLU A 191 18.96 -20.23 4.16
C GLU A 191 19.50 -18.83 3.82
N PRO A 192 19.70 -18.49 2.54
CA PRO A 192 20.36 -17.25 2.13
C PRO A 192 19.40 -16.04 2.20
N VAL A 193 18.93 -15.73 3.41
CA VAL A 193 18.08 -14.58 3.70
C VAL A 193 18.77 -13.68 4.70
N GLY A 194 18.81 -12.39 4.39
CA GLY A 194 19.37 -11.36 5.27
C GLY A 194 18.43 -10.18 5.38
N ALA A 195 18.55 -9.47 6.50
CA ALA A 195 17.72 -8.36 6.88
C ALA A 195 18.54 -7.29 7.61
N VAL A 196 18.09 -6.04 7.49
CA VAL A 196 18.68 -4.88 8.16
C VAL A 196 17.56 -3.99 8.65
N ILE A 197 17.63 -3.55 9.91
CA ILE A 197 16.75 -2.53 10.48
C ILE A 197 17.51 -1.21 10.57
N VAL A 198 16.89 -0.14 10.11
CA VAL A 198 17.47 1.19 9.98
C VAL A 198 16.57 2.21 10.66
N ASP A 199 17.17 3.18 11.35
CA ASP A 199 16.47 4.39 11.79
C ASP A 199 16.44 5.41 10.62
N PRO A 200 15.27 5.70 10.03
CA PRO A 200 15.17 6.61 8.91
C PRO A 200 15.45 8.08 9.28
N ALA A 201 15.34 8.46 10.56
CA ALA A 201 15.63 9.83 10.98
C ALA A 201 17.14 10.12 10.97
N THR A 202 17.94 9.12 11.32
CA THR A 202 19.41 9.23 11.42
C THR A 202 20.15 8.56 10.26
N ASN A 203 19.45 7.77 9.44
CA ASN A 203 20.02 6.90 8.41
C ASN A 203 21.02 5.86 8.98
N GLN A 204 20.85 5.47 10.24
CA GLN A 204 21.74 4.53 10.91
C GLN A 204 21.19 3.12 10.90
N ILE A 205 22.07 2.14 10.65
CA ILE A 205 21.75 0.73 10.83
C ILE A 205 21.68 0.45 12.33
N ILE A 206 20.55 -0.10 12.78
CA ILE A 206 20.30 -0.48 14.16
C ILE A 206 20.60 -1.97 14.36
N ALA A 207 20.19 -2.81 13.41
CA ALA A 207 20.42 -4.25 13.48
C ALA A 207 20.66 -4.84 12.08
N VAL A 208 21.52 -5.86 12.02
CA VAL A 208 21.77 -6.70 10.84
C VAL A 208 21.59 -8.14 11.25
N GLY A 209 20.88 -8.94 10.45
CA GLY A 209 20.63 -10.34 10.77
C GLY A 209 20.47 -11.18 9.53
N HIS A 210 20.70 -12.49 9.69
CA HIS A 210 20.43 -13.48 8.65
C HIS A 210 19.60 -14.62 9.21
N ASP A 211 19.21 -15.55 8.34
CA ASP A 211 18.53 -16.77 8.74
C ASP A 211 19.40 -17.60 9.71
N CYS A 212 18.82 -18.05 10.81
CA CYS A 212 19.49 -18.87 11.83
C CYS A 212 18.67 -20.12 12.18
N ARG A 213 17.78 -20.58 11.29
CA ARG A 213 16.82 -21.65 11.59
C ARG A 213 17.43 -23.03 11.80
N ASN A 214 18.57 -23.31 11.18
CA ASN A 214 19.31 -24.56 11.43
C ASN A 214 20.09 -24.52 12.76
N GLY A 215 19.85 -23.48 13.57
CA GLY A 215 20.33 -23.34 14.94
C GLY A 215 19.34 -23.93 15.97
N PRO A 216 19.17 -23.26 17.14
CA PRO A 216 18.40 -23.81 18.25
C PRO A 216 16.88 -23.73 18.05
N ASN A 217 16.40 -22.90 17.12
CA ASN A 217 14.97 -22.63 16.96
C ASN A 217 14.61 -22.32 15.50
N ALA A 218 13.63 -23.05 14.97
CA ALA A 218 13.13 -22.91 13.60
C ALA A 218 12.42 -21.57 13.32
N LEU A 219 12.13 -20.76 14.33
CA LEU A 219 11.52 -19.44 14.19
C LEU A 219 12.55 -18.33 13.93
N LEU A 220 13.85 -18.61 13.99
CA LEU A 220 14.93 -17.63 13.80
C LEU A 220 15.15 -17.29 12.32
N HIS A 221 14.12 -16.73 11.70
CA HIS A 221 14.21 -16.10 10.38
C HIS A 221 14.96 -14.77 10.51
N ALA A 222 15.61 -14.30 9.44
CA ALA A 222 16.37 -13.04 9.44
C ALA A 222 15.61 -11.84 10.05
N VAL A 223 14.31 -11.70 9.74
CA VAL A 223 13.45 -10.65 10.32
C VAL A 223 13.30 -10.80 11.84
N MET A 224 13.09 -12.03 12.32
CA MET A 224 12.94 -12.28 13.77
C MET A 224 14.25 -12.02 14.50
N VAL A 225 15.38 -12.42 13.90
CA VAL A 225 16.73 -12.14 14.42
C VAL A 225 16.94 -10.63 14.54
N CYS A 226 16.62 -9.84 13.52
CA CYS A 226 16.74 -8.38 13.62
C CYS A 226 15.84 -7.77 14.70
N ILE A 227 14.59 -8.20 14.82
CA ILE A 227 13.67 -7.71 15.87
C ILE A 227 14.24 -8.03 17.27
N ASP A 228 14.74 -9.24 17.45
CA ASP A 228 15.31 -9.68 18.72
C ASP A 228 16.61 -8.93 19.06
N LEU A 229 17.47 -8.67 18.07
CA LEU A 229 18.68 -7.84 18.24
C LEU A 229 18.34 -6.41 18.66
N VAL A 230 17.29 -5.80 18.08
CA VAL A 230 16.80 -4.48 18.51
C VAL A 230 16.29 -4.56 19.96
N ALA A 231 15.55 -5.61 20.31
CA ALA A 231 15.08 -5.82 21.68
C ALA A 231 16.23 -5.99 22.68
N HIS A 232 17.27 -6.76 22.33
CA HIS A 232 18.51 -6.88 23.10
C HIS A 232 19.14 -5.51 23.37
N GLY A 233 19.24 -4.67 22.33
CA GLY A 233 19.75 -3.31 22.43
C GLY A 233 18.95 -2.39 23.35
N GLN A 234 17.70 -2.73 23.62
CA GLN A 234 16.78 -2.00 24.51
C GLN A 234 16.65 -2.66 25.90
N GLY A 235 17.50 -3.63 26.23
CA GLY A 235 17.51 -4.34 27.51
C GLY A 235 16.52 -5.51 27.62
N GLY A 236 15.93 -5.92 26.49
CA GLY A 236 15.11 -7.13 26.36
C GLY A 236 15.85 -8.22 25.58
N GLY A 237 15.13 -8.84 24.63
CA GLY A 237 15.67 -9.91 23.78
C GLY A 237 15.55 -11.30 24.41
N ALA A 238 15.42 -12.32 23.56
CA ALA A 238 15.15 -13.69 23.98
C ALA A 238 16.23 -14.69 23.58
N PHE A 239 17.03 -14.39 22.55
CA PHE A 239 17.98 -15.36 21.97
C PHE A 239 19.42 -14.86 21.96
N ASP A 240 20.34 -15.76 22.32
CA ASP A 240 21.77 -15.50 22.19
C ASP A 240 22.23 -15.67 20.74
N HIS A 241 22.57 -14.54 20.10
CA HIS A 241 23.07 -14.50 18.73
C HIS A 241 24.59 -14.49 18.62
N ASN A 242 25.34 -14.60 19.73
CA ASN A 242 26.81 -14.52 19.72
C ASN A 242 27.50 -15.58 18.84
N LYS A 243 26.80 -16.68 18.55
CA LYS A 243 27.26 -17.75 17.65
C LYS A 243 27.20 -17.37 16.16
N TYR A 244 26.56 -16.25 15.84
CA TYR A 244 26.33 -15.77 14.48
C TYR A 244 27.06 -14.43 14.31
N PRO A 245 28.33 -14.42 13.89
CA PRO A 245 29.17 -13.21 13.89
C PRO A 245 28.66 -12.11 12.94
N ASN A 246 27.74 -12.43 12.03
CA ASN A 246 27.12 -11.47 11.11
C ASN A 246 25.70 -11.04 11.54
N CYS A 247 25.26 -11.47 12.73
CA CYS A 247 24.04 -10.98 13.39
C CYS A 247 24.44 -9.96 14.46
N LEU A 248 24.17 -8.68 14.19
CA LEU A 248 24.86 -7.56 14.83
C LEU A 248 23.84 -6.49 15.23
N PHE A 249 24.03 -5.91 16.41
CA PHE A 249 23.30 -4.74 16.90
C PHE A 249 24.29 -3.56 17.05
N VAL A 250 23.88 -2.35 16.67
CA VAL A 250 24.71 -1.14 16.80
C VAL A 250 24.18 -0.30 17.97
N ALA A 251 24.97 -0.18 19.05
CA ALA A 251 24.62 0.66 20.18
C ALA A 251 24.77 2.15 19.84
N THR A 252 23.75 2.94 20.14
CA THR A 252 23.62 4.37 19.77
C THR A 252 24.60 5.32 20.48
N LYS A 253 25.45 4.86 21.40
CA LYS A 253 26.26 5.73 22.29
C LYS A 253 27.67 6.08 21.80
N ASP A 254 28.19 5.45 20.74
CA ASP A 254 29.60 5.63 20.33
C ASP A 254 29.82 6.62 19.16
N LEU A 255 28.87 7.53 18.94
CA LEU A 255 28.94 8.53 17.87
C LEU A 255 29.28 9.92 18.43
N SER A 256 30.56 10.15 18.72
CA SER A 256 31.08 11.50 18.96
C SER A 256 31.04 12.34 17.68
N GLU A 257 30.73 13.63 17.82
CA GLU A 257 30.31 14.62 16.80
C GLU A 257 31.24 14.90 15.60
N ASP A 258 32.41 14.27 15.51
CA ASP A 258 33.36 14.54 14.42
C ASP A 258 33.66 13.28 13.60
N ASN A 259 32.85 13.04 12.56
CA ASN A 259 33.21 12.48 11.24
C ASN A 259 32.00 11.80 10.58
N ASN A 260 31.52 12.39 9.49
CA ASN A 260 30.48 11.85 8.59
C ASN A 260 30.95 10.64 7.75
N VAL A 261 31.81 9.80 8.31
CA VAL A 261 32.29 8.56 7.69
C VAL A 261 32.05 7.44 8.69
N ILE A 262 31.09 6.58 8.39
CA ILE A 262 30.91 5.31 9.10
C ILE A 262 32.18 4.49 8.83
N ASP A 263 33.03 4.31 9.84
CA ASP A 263 34.21 3.45 9.76
C ASP A 263 33.76 1.98 9.86
N ILE A 264 33.48 1.39 8.69
CA ILE A 264 33.03 0.01 8.49
C ILE A 264 34.09 -1.02 8.96
N GLY A 265 35.30 -0.57 9.31
CA GLY A 265 36.42 -1.41 9.75
C GLY A 265 36.58 -1.57 11.26
N LYS A 266 35.81 -0.85 12.10
CA LYS A 266 35.81 -1.10 13.55
C LYS A 266 34.99 -2.35 13.89
N PRO A 267 35.49 -3.23 14.78
CA PRO A 267 34.73 -4.40 15.20
C PRO A 267 33.42 -3.94 15.83
N LEU A 268 32.31 -4.39 15.23
CA LEU A 268 30.99 -4.29 15.82
C LEU A 268 31.05 -4.97 17.18
N ILE A 269 30.73 -4.22 18.24
CA ILE A 269 30.98 -4.66 19.61
C ILE A 269 30.06 -5.85 19.90
N PRO A 270 30.61 -7.05 20.20
CA PRO A 270 29.80 -8.15 20.71
C PRO A 270 29.14 -7.71 22.02
N LEU A 271 27.88 -8.07 22.23
CA LEU A 271 27.14 -7.78 23.45
C LEU A 271 27.94 -8.25 24.68
N ASP A 272 28.62 -7.33 25.35
CA ASP A 272 29.02 -7.57 26.72
C ASP A 272 27.77 -7.33 27.56
N HIS A 273 27.18 -8.40 28.11
CA HIS A 273 25.91 -8.40 28.86
C HIS A 273 25.89 -7.39 30.03
N GLN A 274 27.03 -6.79 30.36
CA GLN A 274 27.22 -5.82 31.43
C GLN A 274 27.05 -4.35 30.97
N ASN A 275 26.99 -4.07 29.65
CA ASN A 275 26.94 -2.71 29.09
C ASN A 275 25.79 -2.51 28.07
N ALA A 276 24.62 -3.12 28.28
CA ALA A 276 23.42 -2.69 27.57
C ALA A 276 23.18 -1.19 27.89
N PRO A 277 22.94 -0.31 26.91
CA PRO A 277 22.55 1.05 27.20
C PRO A 277 21.27 0.95 28.02
N GLY A 278 21.39 1.26 29.31
CA GLY A 278 20.30 1.05 30.28
C GLY A 278 18.98 1.62 29.78
N SER A 279 17.88 1.03 30.25
CA SER A 279 16.47 1.34 29.99
C SER A 279 16.13 2.84 30.10
N GLY A 280 16.64 3.64 29.18
CA GLY A 280 16.47 5.08 29.14
C GLY A 280 15.04 5.38 28.70
N LYS A 281 14.45 6.42 29.30
CA LYS A 281 13.09 6.88 29.00
C LYS A 281 12.86 7.34 27.54
N ASP A 282 13.88 7.28 26.69
CA ASP A 282 13.91 7.88 25.35
C ASP A 282 14.07 6.87 24.19
N LEU A 283 14.13 5.54 24.46
CA LEU A 283 14.18 4.55 23.38
C LEU A 283 12.78 4.16 22.89
N PRO A 284 12.57 4.02 21.56
CA PRO A 284 11.28 3.61 21.02
C PRO A 284 10.96 2.16 21.42
N TYR A 285 9.67 1.81 21.45
CA TYR A 285 9.25 0.43 21.67
C TYR A 285 9.70 -0.45 20.49
N ILE A 286 10.66 -1.35 20.72
CA ILE A 286 11.20 -2.32 19.75
C ILE A 286 11.57 -1.59 18.44
N CYS A 287 10.83 -1.80 17.34
CA CYS A 287 11.13 -1.25 16.03
C CYS A 287 10.24 -0.07 15.66
N THR A 288 9.63 0.59 16.65
CA THR A 288 8.71 1.72 16.40
C THR A 288 9.41 2.81 15.60
N GLY A 289 8.89 3.09 14.40
CA GLY A 289 9.42 4.15 13.54
C GLY A 289 10.59 3.73 12.64
N TYR A 290 11.10 2.50 12.75
CA TYR A 290 12.23 2.02 11.96
C TYR A 290 11.82 1.38 10.63
N ASP A 291 12.76 1.31 9.71
CA ASP A 291 12.60 0.66 8.40
C ASP A 291 13.31 -0.68 8.35
N LEU A 292 12.70 -1.67 7.71
CA LEU A 292 13.30 -2.97 7.44
C LEU A 292 13.67 -3.10 5.96
N TYR A 293 14.90 -3.51 5.67
CA TYR A 293 15.35 -3.96 4.36
C TYR A 293 15.61 -5.47 4.41
N VAL A 294 14.99 -6.27 3.54
CA VAL A 294 15.08 -7.73 3.59
C VAL A 294 15.18 -8.36 2.20
N SER A 295 16.08 -9.33 2.02
CA SER A 295 16.36 -9.90 0.69
C SER A 295 15.20 -10.76 0.13
N ARG A 296 14.36 -11.31 1.00
CA ARG A 296 13.23 -12.19 0.65
C ARG A 296 11.97 -11.77 1.39
N GLU A 297 10.83 -11.81 0.71
CA GLU A 297 9.54 -11.41 1.26
C GLU A 297 9.24 -12.16 2.57
N PRO A 298 8.93 -11.44 3.66
CA PRO A 298 8.57 -12.02 4.95
C PRO A 298 7.36 -12.97 4.87
N CYS A 299 7.44 -14.11 5.55
CA CYS A 299 6.30 -15.00 5.73
C CYS A 299 5.27 -14.43 6.73
N VAL A 300 4.14 -15.13 6.91
CA VAL A 300 3.05 -14.72 7.82
C VAL A 300 3.55 -14.42 9.24
N MET A 301 4.41 -15.27 9.79
CA MET A 301 4.99 -15.06 11.13
C MET A 301 5.79 -13.77 11.20
N CYS A 302 6.75 -13.58 10.28
CA CYS A 302 7.61 -12.40 10.26
C CYS A 302 6.80 -11.12 10.00
N ALA A 303 5.84 -11.18 9.07
CA ALA A 303 4.93 -10.07 8.78
C ALA A 303 4.10 -9.68 10.01
N MET A 304 3.55 -10.64 10.76
CA MET A 304 2.82 -10.34 11.98
C MET A 304 3.73 -9.84 13.11
N ALA A 305 4.96 -10.36 13.22
CA ALA A 305 5.94 -9.85 14.17
C ALA A 305 6.27 -8.37 13.91
N LEU A 306 6.31 -7.95 12.64
CA LEU A 306 6.51 -6.56 12.24
C LEU A 306 5.34 -5.64 12.64
N VAL A 307 4.10 -6.14 12.61
CA VAL A 307 2.94 -5.45 13.20
C VAL A 307 3.16 -5.24 14.69
N HIS A 308 3.56 -6.29 15.41
CA HIS A 308 3.79 -6.25 16.85
C HIS A 308 5.00 -5.43 17.28
N SER A 309 6.01 -5.28 16.42
CA SER A 309 7.20 -4.45 16.66
C SER A 309 7.04 -3.00 16.21
N ARG A 310 5.89 -2.65 15.62
CA ARG A 310 5.53 -1.30 15.15
C ARG A 310 6.48 -0.74 14.09
N ILE A 311 7.01 -1.59 13.21
CA ILE A 311 7.86 -1.17 12.10
C ILE A 311 7.17 -0.07 11.27
N HIS A 312 7.93 0.88 10.73
CA HIS A 312 7.38 1.95 9.89
C HIS A 312 7.22 1.50 8.43
N ARG A 313 8.30 1.00 7.82
CA ARG A 313 8.30 0.57 6.41
C ARG A 313 9.09 -0.72 6.22
N VAL A 314 8.73 -1.47 5.19
CA VAL A 314 9.41 -2.70 4.79
C VAL A 314 9.75 -2.65 3.31
N PHE A 315 11.01 -2.85 2.99
CA PHE A 315 11.54 -2.93 1.64
C PHE A 315 12.04 -4.36 1.42
N TYR A 316 11.38 -5.13 0.55
CA TYR A 316 11.84 -6.46 0.20
C TYR A 316 12.26 -6.55 -1.27
N ALA A 317 13.26 -7.39 -1.54
CA ALA A 317 13.78 -7.57 -2.88
C ALA A 317 12.95 -8.60 -3.68
N THR A 318 12.91 -9.84 -3.20
CA THR A 318 12.30 -10.97 -3.92
C THR A 318 11.00 -11.45 -3.28
N SER A 319 10.04 -11.86 -4.10
CA SER A 319 8.81 -12.51 -3.61
C SER A 319 9.12 -13.91 -3.05
N SER A 320 8.33 -14.39 -2.10
CA SER A 320 8.48 -15.74 -1.54
C SER A 320 7.19 -16.55 -1.63
N PRO A 321 7.24 -17.88 -1.81
CA PRO A 321 6.02 -18.70 -1.93
C PRO A 321 5.09 -18.59 -0.72
N ASP A 322 5.63 -18.32 0.47
CA ASP A 322 4.88 -18.13 1.72
C ASP A 322 4.77 -16.66 2.14
N GLY A 323 5.06 -15.76 1.21
CA GLY A 323 5.12 -14.32 1.40
C GLY A 323 3.78 -13.74 1.82
N ALA A 324 3.80 -12.92 2.87
CA ALA A 324 2.61 -12.37 3.49
C ALA A 324 2.47 -10.85 3.34
N LEU A 325 3.34 -10.23 2.54
CA LEU A 325 3.34 -8.80 2.27
C LEU A 325 2.92 -8.44 0.85
N GLY A 326 2.81 -9.40 -0.06
CA GLY A 326 2.29 -9.22 -1.42
C GLY A 326 1.99 -10.50 -2.18
N THR A 327 2.63 -11.64 -1.85
CA THR A 327 2.45 -12.89 -2.60
C THR A 327 1.15 -13.62 -2.27
N LYS A 328 0.99 -14.14 -1.05
CA LYS A 328 -0.23 -14.84 -0.60
C LYS A 328 -1.15 -13.93 0.21
N TYR A 329 -0.56 -13.04 1.00
CA TYR A 329 -1.30 -12.14 1.87
C TYR A 329 -0.75 -10.72 1.77
N LYS A 330 -1.50 -9.78 2.35
CA LYS A 330 -1.11 -8.37 2.54
C LYS A 330 -1.43 -8.00 3.98
N ILE A 331 -0.70 -8.61 4.93
CA ILE A 331 -0.98 -8.48 6.36
C ILE A 331 -0.93 -7.01 6.79
N HIS A 332 0.03 -6.26 6.26
CA HIS A 332 0.22 -4.83 6.51
C HIS A 332 -0.97 -3.95 6.11
N THR A 333 -1.94 -4.47 5.35
CA THR A 333 -3.13 -3.73 4.91
C THR A 333 -4.42 -4.17 5.59
N LYS A 334 -4.36 -5.06 6.60
CA LYS A 334 -5.57 -5.59 7.25
C LYS A 334 -6.10 -4.59 8.28
N LYS A 335 -7.28 -4.04 8.00
CA LYS A 335 -7.95 -2.98 8.79
C LYS A 335 -8.19 -3.36 10.26
N ASP A 336 -8.35 -4.65 10.55
CA ASP A 336 -8.62 -5.15 11.90
C ASP A 336 -7.36 -5.22 12.79
N LEU A 337 -6.18 -4.92 12.23
CA LEU A 337 -4.92 -4.85 12.99
C LEU A 337 -4.72 -3.46 13.58
N ASN A 338 -4.10 -3.41 14.76
CA ASN A 338 -3.89 -2.19 15.53
C ASN A 338 -2.69 -1.34 15.05
N HIS A 339 -1.87 -1.85 14.13
CA HIS A 339 -0.74 -1.15 13.53
C HIS A 339 -0.66 -1.48 12.03
N HIS A 340 -0.29 -0.48 11.24
CA HIS A 340 -0.13 -0.59 9.78
C HIS A 340 1.22 0.01 9.39
N TYR A 341 1.86 -0.58 8.38
CA TYR A 341 3.15 -0.15 7.89
C TYR A 341 3.19 -0.21 6.36
N GLU A 342 4.08 0.58 5.76
CA GLU A 342 4.22 0.63 4.31
C GLU A 342 5.12 -0.49 3.80
N VAL A 343 4.79 -1.04 2.64
CA VAL A 343 5.56 -2.12 2.04
C VAL A 343 5.91 -1.76 0.61
N PHE A 344 7.16 -1.97 0.26
CA PHE A 344 7.67 -1.79 -1.08
C PHE A 344 8.46 -3.02 -1.53
N LYS A 345 8.32 -3.37 -2.81
CA LYS A 345 8.96 -4.52 -3.45
C LYS A 345 9.88 -4.12 -4.60
N GLY A 346 10.81 -4.99 -4.97
CA GLY A 346 11.66 -4.85 -6.17
C GLY A 346 13.05 -4.26 -5.92
N LEU A 347 13.41 -3.94 -4.67
CA LEU A 347 14.72 -3.35 -4.36
C LEU A 347 15.85 -4.34 -4.63
N MET A 348 16.71 -4.09 -5.61
CA MET A 348 17.82 -5.01 -5.96
C MET A 348 17.37 -6.46 -6.16
N GLU A 349 16.19 -6.65 -6.78
CA GLU A 349 15.57 -7.97 -6.94
C GLU A 349 16.51 -8.98 -7.63
N LYS A 350 17.19 -8.56 -8.71
CA LYS A 350 18.09 -9.43 -9.48
C LYS A 350 19.30 -9.90 -8.68
N GLU A 351 19.83 -9.06 -7.80
CA GLU A 351 20.95 -9.39 -6.91
C GLU A 351 20.50 -10.41 -5.88
N CYS A 352 19.34 -10.21 -5.27
CA CYS A 352 18.79 -11.11 -4.26
C CYS A 352 18.30 -12.44 -4.85
N GLN A 353 17.83 -12.49 -6.09
CA GLN A 353 17.49 -13.74 -6.79
C GLN A 353 18.70 -14.65 -7.06
N ARG A 354 19.92 -14.09 -7.04
CA ARG A 354 21.18 -14.83 -7.27
C ARG A 354 21.80 -15.40 -5.99
N LEU A 355 21.23 -15.09 -4.82
CA LEU A 355 21.61 -15.68 -3.54
C LEU A 355 21.18 -17.15 -3.50
#